data_AF-A0A3D8X6W8-F1
#
_entry.id   AF-A0A3D8X6W8-F1
#
_cell.length_a   1.000
_cell.length_b   1.000
_cell.length_c   1.000
_cell.angle_alpha   90.00
_cell.angle_beta   90.00
_cell.angle_gamma   90.00
#
_symmetry.space_group_name_H-M   'P 1'
#
loop_
_entity.id
_entity.type
_entity.pdbx_description
1 polymer ?
#
loop_
_entity_poly.entity_id
_entity_poly.type
_entity_poly.pdbx_seq_one_letter_code
_entity_poly.pdbx_strand_id
1 'polypeptide(L)' 'MLIGEIVQKLNNGATYEDIASSIKTSEEILKKDLKNFGFQYDNKEKKVLFTGYESEYENTLRICYTDIKKLST' A
#
# COMPACT_ATOMS: atom_id res chain seq x y z
N MET A 1 -2.53 10.31 2.49
CA MET A 1 -2.85 9.32 1.44
C MET A 1 -3.28 8.04 2.14
N LEU A 2 -4.44 7.54 1.79
CA LEU A 2 -4.99 6.28 2.28
C LEU A 2 -4.28 5.10 1.61
N ILE A 3 -4.25 3.94 2.27
CA ILE A 3 -3.79 2.69 1.64
C ILE A 3 -4.60 2.43 0.35
N GLY A 4 -5.91 2.66 0.36
CA GLY A 4 -6.74 2.47 -0.83
C GLY A 4 -6.36 3.38 -2.01
N GLU A 5 -5.94 4.62 -1.75
CA GLU A 5 -5.44 5.52 -2.81
C GLU A 5 -4.11 5.02 -3.39
N ILE A 6 -3.23 4.48 -2.54
CA ILE A 6 -1.96 3.89 -2.97
C ILE A 6 -2.21 2.68 -3.87
N VAL A 7 -3.10 1.77 -3.44
CA VAL A 7 -3.50 0.58 -4.19
C VAL A 7 -4.09 0.96 -5.55
N GLN A 8 -5.00 1.93 -5.60
CA GLN A 8 -5.58 2.42 -6.85
C GLN A 8 -4.52 2.98 -7.79
N LYS A 9 -3.58 3.79 -7.29
CA LYS A 9 -2.49 4.33 -8.10
C LYS A 9 -1.60 3.24 -8.68
N LEU A 10 -1.22 2.24 -7.88
CA LEU A 10 -0.43 1.09 -8.35
C LEU A 10 -1.18 0.30 -9.43
N ASN A 11 -2.48 0.05 -9.24
CA ASN A 11 -3.32 -0.64 -10.24
C ASN A 11 -3.50 0.18 -11.53
N ASN A 12 -3.39 1.51 -11.44
CA ASN A 12 -3.42 2.41 -12.60
C ASN A 12 -2.04 2.61 -13.24
N GLY A 13 -1.03 1.83 -12.83
CA GLY A 13 0.30 1.82 -13.44
C GLY A 13 1.31 2.79 -12.83
N ALA A 14 0.98 3.47 -11.72
CA ALA A 14 2.00 4.21 -10.97
C ALA A 14 3.06 3.27 -10.40
N THR A 15 4.29 3.76 -10.28
CA THR A 15 5.36 2.97 -9.66
C THR A 15 5.38 3.15 -8.15
N TYR A 16 5.97 2.19 -7.45
CA TYR A 16 6.22 2.32 -6.01
C TYR A 16 7.14 3.52 -5.70
N GLU A 17 8.11 3.81 -6.56
CA GLU A 17 9.05 4.92 -6.41
C GLU A 17 8.33 6.28 -6.45
N ASP A 18 7.42 6.47 -7.42
CA ASP A 18 6.63 7.71 -7.56
C ASP A 18 5.76 7.95 -6.33
N ILE A 19 5.07 6.91 -5.88
CA ILE A 19 4.17 7.00 -4.72
C ILE A 19 4.99 7.24 -3.45
N ALA A 20 6.09 6.50 -3.25
CA ALA A 20 6.95 6.63 -2.08
C ALA A 20 7.53 8.06 -1.98
N SER A 21 7.98 8.61 -3.10
CA SER A 21 8.45 10.00 -3.19
C SER A 21 7.36 11.00 -2.79
N SER A 22 6.12 10.80 -3.24
CA SER A 22 4.99 11.69 -2.93
C SER A 22 4.60 11.73 -1.44
N ILE A 23 4.87 10.64 -0.70
CA ILE A 23 4.58 10.52 0.74
C ILE A 23 5.83 10.60 1.63
N LYS A 24 6.97 10.98 1.05
CA LYS A 24 8.26 11.15 1.75
C LYS A 24 8.67 9.89 2.53
N THR A 25 8.67 8.76 1.83
CA THR A 25 9.17 7.46 2.32
C THR A 25 10.05 6.80 1.26
N SER A 26 10.70 5.67 1.58
CA SER A 26 11.41 4.88 0.58
C SER A 26 10.49 3.84 -0.06
N GLU A 27 10.77 3.46 -1.31
CA GLU A 27 10.07 2.38 -2.00
C GLU A 27 10.09 1.08 -1.18
N GLU A 28 11.23 0.76 -0.56
CA GLU A 28 11.39 -0.44 0.26
C GLU A 28 10.45 -0.44 1.47
N ILE A 29 10.37 0.69 2.19
CA ILE A 29 9.47 0.86 3.33
C ILE A 29 8.02 0.75 2.88
N LEU A 30 7.66 1.43 1.78
CA LEU A 30 6.30 1.37 1.24
C LEU A 30 5.87 -0.06 0.88
N LYS A 31 6.75 -0.82 0.22
CA LYS A 31 6.50 -2.23 -0.12
C LYS A 31 6.32 -3.09 1.14
N LYS A 32 7.19 -2.90 2.13
CA LYS A 32 7.13 -3.63 3.39
C LYS A 32 5.85 -3.33 4.16
N ASP A 33 5.47 -2.06 4.26
CA ASP A 33 4.26 -1.62 4.95
C ASP A 33 3.01 -2.20 4.29
N LEU A 34 2.89 -2.06 2.96
CA LEU A 34 1.75 -2.63 2.24
C LEU A 34 1.65 -4.14 2.43
N LYS A 35 2.77 -4.86 2.40
CA LYS A 35 2.81 -6.29 2.68
C LYS A 35 2.31 -6.62 4.10
N ASN A 36 2.66 -5.82 5.11
CA ASN A 36 2.16 -6.00 6.48
C ASN A 36 0.65 -5.79 6.59
N PHE A 37 0.07 -4.95 5.73
CA PHE A 37 -1.37 -4.75 5.59
C PHE A 37 -2.02 -5.72 4.61
N GLY A 38 -1.33 -6.79 4.20
CA GLY A 38 -1.86 -7.80 3.30
C GLY A 38 -1.97 -7.36 1.85
N PHE A 39 -1.27 -6.31 1.42
CA PHE A 39 -1.23 -5.89 0.02
C PHE A 39 0.09 -6.27 -0.64
N GLN A 40 0.01 -7.01 -1.74
CA GLN A 40 1.17 -7.43 -2.52
C GLN A 40 0.93 -7.16 -4.00
N TYR A 41 1.90 -6.52 -4.67
CA TYR A 41 1.84 -6.36 -6.11
C TYR A 41 2.22 -7.68 -6.80
N ASP A 42 1.33 -8.16 -7.67
CA ASP A 42 1.56 -9.30 -8.52
C ASP A 42 2.09 -8.82 -9.89
N ASN A 43 3.32 -9.20 -10.21
CA ASN A 43 3.98 -8.80 -11.45
C ASN A 43 3.38 -9.47 -12.70
N LYS A 44 2.72 -10.62 -12.55
CA LYS A 44 2.11 -11.35 -13.69
C LYS A 44 0.80 -10.68 -14.09
N GLU A 45 -0.03 -10.36 -13.11
CA GLU A 45 -1.34 -9.71 -13.28
C GLU A 45 -1.24 -8.18 -13.34
N LYS A 46 -0.06 -7.61 -13.04
CA LYS A 46 0.22 -6.17 -12.99
C LYS A 46 -0.80 -5.41 -12.12
N LYS A 47 -1.12 -5.99 -10.97
CA LYS A 47 -2.09 -5.44 -10.02
C LYS A 47 -1.71 -5.78 -8.59
N VAL A 48 -2.20 -4.98 -7.65
CA VAL A 48 -2.12 -5.28 -6.22
C VAL A 48 -3.20 -6.27 -5.85
N LEU A 49 -2.79 -7.36 -5.21
CA LEU A 49 -3.62 -8.37 -4.58
C LEU A 49 -3.71 -8.12 -3.08
N PHE A 50 -4.88 -8.40 -2.52
CA PHE A 50 -5.07 -8.45 -1.08
C PHE A 50 -5.01 -9.90 -0.60
N THR A 51 -4.22 -10.16 0.44
CA THR A 51 -3.92 -11.48 1.00
C THR A 51 -4.36 -11.63 2.46
N GLY A 52 -5.07 -10.63 3.02
CA GLY A 52 -5.64 -10.67 4.37
C GLY A 52 -7.05 -11.26 4.40
N TYR A 53 -7.73 -11.15 5.55
CA TYR A 53 -9.12 -11.60 5.68
C TYR A 53 -10.07 -10.62 4.98
N GLU A 54 -11.06 -11.12 4.23
CA GLU A 54 -12.02 -10.26 3.50
C GLU A 54 -12.72 -9.24 4.42
N SER A 55 -13.01 -9.61 5.67
CA SER A 55 -13.58 -8.73 6.69
C SER A 55 -12.68 -7.54 7.06
N GLU A 56 -11.39 -7.60 6.76
CA GLU A 56 -10.39 -6.56 7.05
C GLU A 56 -10.15 -5.63 5.85
N TYR A 57 -10.54 -6.04 4.64
CA TYR A 57 -10.20 -5.33 3.40
C TYR A 57 -10.64 -3.85 3.43
N GLU A 58 -11.93 -3.61 3.64
CA GLU A 58 -12.52 -2.26 3.67
C GLU A 58 -11.92 -1.38 4.76
N ASN A 59 -11.65 -1.95 5.94
CA ASN A 59 -11.03 -1.21 7.04
C ASN A 59 -9.59 -0.85 6.71
N THR A 60 -8.84 -1.77 6.08
CA THR A 60 -7.45 -1.56 5.73
C THR A 60 -7.28 -0.48 4.66
N LEU A 61 -8.16 -0.45 3.65
CA LEU A 61 -8.14 0.60 2.62
C LEU A 61 -8.30 2.01 3.20
N ARG A 62 -9.00 2.15 4.34
CA ARG A 62 -9.27 3.43 5.02
C ARG A 62 -8.15 3.89 5.95
N ILE A 63 -7.08 3.10 6.11
CA ILE A 63 -5.95 3.49 6.95
C ILE A 63 -5.16 4.60 6.24
N CYS A 64 -4.93 5.70 6.96
CA CYS A 64 -4.00 6.74 6.53
C CYS A 64 -2.56 6.23 6.64
N TYR A 65 -1.80 6.32 5.56
CA TYR A 65 -0.40 5.89 5.55
C TYR A 65 0.47 6.62 6.59
N THR A 66 0.12 7.86 6.93
CA THR A 66 0.79 8.62 8.00
C THR A 66 0.63 8.01 9.39
N ASP A 67 -0.45 7.29 9.64
CA ASP A 67 -0.71 6.66 10.94
C ASP A 67 0.06 5.34 11.08
N ILE A 68 0.29 4.63 9.98
CA ILE A 68 1.19 3.47 9.92
C ILE A 68 2.61 3.87 10.37
N LYS A 69 3.08 5.02 9.87
CA LYS A 69 4.42 5.53 10.20
C LYS A 69 4.58 5.82 11.70
N LYS A 70 3.51 6.22 12.37
CA LYS A 70 3.48 6.46 13.82
C LYS A 70 3.41 5.17 14.65
N LEU A 71 2.92 4.08 14.08
CA LEU A 71 2.86 2.76 14.74
C LEU A 71 4.16 1.97 14.64
N SER A 72 5.09 2.41 13.79
CA SER A 72 6.39 1.76 13.57
C SER A 72 7.54 2.38 14.41
N THR A 73 7.22 3.24 15.39
CA THR A 73 8.16 3.92 16.30
C THR A 73 7.80 3.60 17.74
#